data_AF-U6DC53-F1
#
_entry.id   AF-U6DC53-F1
#
_cell.length_a   1.000
_cell.length_b   1.000
_cell.length_c   1.000
_cell.angle_alpha   90.00
_cell.angle_beta   90.00
_cell.angle_gamma   90.00
#
_symmetry.space_group_name_H-M   'P 1'
#
loop_
_entity.id
_entity.type
_entity.pdbx_description
1 polymer ?
#
loop_
_entity_poly.entity_id
_entity_poly.type
_entity_poly.pdbx_seq_one_letter_code
_entity_poly.pdbx_strand_id
1 'polypeptide(L)'
;GAPSALESQIRQLDRALDESRFQMQQTENMIRSKTPTGPELDSTYRGYMKLLSECSGSIDSVRRLERKLKEEEENFPGFVNLNTTETQTAGVIDRWELIQAQALSKELRMKQSLQKWQQFQADLHSVWTWLGEAEQELEQLRRVGLSTDIQAIELQIKKLKELQKAVDHRKAIILSINLCSPEFTQTGSEKSQDLQDRLCQMNGRWDRVCSLLEEWRGLLQDALMQCQDFHEMSHGLLLMLENIDRRKNEIVPIDSNLDADTLQDHHRQLSQIRNELLESQLRVASLQDMSCQLLVNAEGTDCLEAKEKVHVIGNRLKLLLKEVSRHIKELEKLLDMSSSQQDLSSWSSADELDTSGSVSPTSGRSTPNRQRT
;
A
#
# COMPACT_ATOMS: atom_id res chain seq x y z
N GLY A 1 -30.49 59.89 63.38
CA GLY A 1 -30.80 58.75 62.50
C GLY A 1 -30.20 58.91 61.11
N ALA A 2 -30.45 60.04 60.44
CA ALA A 2 -30.05 60.26 59.04
C ALA A 2 -28.54 60.49 58.74
N PRO A 3 -27.75 61.23 59.57
CA PRO A 3 -26.34 61.52 59.24
C PRO A 3 -25.45 60.27 59.18
N SER A 4 -25.69 59.29 60.06
CA SER A 4 -24.93 58.05 60.13
C SER A 4 -25.19 57.12 58.94
N ALA A 5 -26.38 57.21 58.34
CA ALA A 5 -26.74 56.40 57.18
C ALA A 5 -26.02 56.89 55.92
N LEU A 6 -25.95 58.21 55.73
CA LEU A 6 -25.26 58.86 54.62
C LEU A 6 -23.74 58.65 54.68
N GLU A 7 -23.13 58.82 55.86
CA GLU A 7 -21.71 58.50 56.07
C GLU A 7 -21.39 57.02 55.79
N SER A 8 -22.31 56.11 56.14
CA SER A 8 -22.17 54.69 55.82
C SER A 8 -22.24 54.43 54.32
N GLN A 9 -23.11 55.13 53.58
CA GLN A 9 -23.22 55.01 52.12
C GLN A 9 -21.98 55.56 51.40
N ILE A 10 -21.43 56.68 51.85
CA ILE A 10 -20.16 57.25 51.32
C ILE A 10 -19.03 56.24 51.51
N ARG A 11 -18.87 55.67 52.72
CA ARG A 11 -17.86 54.64 52.97
C ARG A 11 -18.08 53.37 52.15
N GLN A 12 -19.33 53.03 51.83
CA GLN A 12 -19.64 51.91 50.94
C GLN A 12 -19.25 52.22 49.50
N LEU A 13 -19.52 53.44 49.03
CA LEU A 13 -19.13 53.91 47.71
C LEU A 13 -17.62 53.94 47.55
N ASP A 14 -16.87 54.47 48.53
CA ASP A 14 -15.40 54.50 48.52
C ASP A 14 -14.83 53.08 48.39
N ARG A 15 -15.34 52.12 49.18
CA ARG A 15 -14.93 50.71 49.07
C ARG A 15 -15.24 50.11 47.70
N ALA A 16 -16.41 50.43 47.12
CA ALA A 16 -16.78 49.96 45.79
C ALA A 16 -15.91 50.59 44.69
N LEU A 17 -15.53 51.86 44.84
CA LEU A 17 -14.61 52.54 43.93
C LEU A 17 -13.22 51.92 43.98
N ASP A 18 -12.70 51.61 45.18
CA ASP A 18 -11.40 50.96 45.34
C ASP A 18 -11.39 49.53 44.77
N GLU A 19 -12.43 48.75 45.04
CA GLU A 19 -12.61 47.42 44.43
C GLU A 19 -12.68 47.51 42.91
N SER A 20 -13.43 48.47 42.37
CA SER A 20 -13.54 48.69 40.93
C SER A 20 -12.19 49.04 40.29
N ARG A 21 -11.43 49.95 40.91
CA ARG A 21 -10.07 50.31 40.45
C ARG A 21 -9.16 49.08 40.41
N PHE A 22 -9.23 48.24 41.43
CA PHE A 22 -8.45 47.00 41.50
C PHE A 22 -8.83 46.01 40.39
N GLN A 23 -10.13 45.75 40.20
CA GLN A 23 -10.62 44.84 39.15
C GLN A 23 -10.32 45.35 37.74
N MET A 24 -10.47 46.66 37.51
CA MET A 24 -10.10 47.31 36.24
C MET A 24 -8.61 47.15 35.96
N GLN A 25 -7.74 47.33 36.97
CA GLN A 25 -6.30 47.18 36.81
C GLN A 25 -5.92 45.73 36.45
N GLN A 26 -6.52 44.73 37.10
CA GLN A 26 -6.29 43.33 36.75
C GLN A 26 -6.75 43.02 35.31
N THR A 27 -7.92 43.52 34.94
CA THR A 27 -8.49 43.34 33.60
C THR A 27 -7.61 43.99 32.53
N GLU A 28 -7.16 45.22 32.74
CA GLU A 28 -6.23 45.93 31.85
C GLU A 28 -4.91 45.17 31.66
N ASN A 29 -4.34 44.65 32.75
CA ASN A 29 -3.11 43.85 32.68
C ASN A 29 -3.32 42.61 31.81
N MET A 30 -4.45 41.93 31.93
CA MET A 30 -4.79 40.77 31.11
C MET A 30 -5.04 41.15 29.64
N ILE A 31 -5.69 42.28 29.36
CA ILE A 31 -5.91 42.79 28.00
C ILE A 31 -4.57 43.08 27.30
N ARG A 32 -3.63 43.71 28.01
CA ARG A 32 -2.30 44.07 27.49
C ARG A 32 -1.38 42.86 27.33
N SER A 33 -1.62 41.78 28.05
CA SER A 33 -0.81 40.55 27.95
C SER A 33 -0.85 39.94 26.55
N LYS A 34 0.18 39.15 26.20
CA LYS A 34 0.16 38.35 24.98
C LYS A 34 -1.00 37.36 25.06
N THR A 35 -1.77 37.22 23.98
CA THR A 35 -2.80 36.18 23.93
C THR A 35 -2.10 34.82 23.89
N PRO A 36 -2.35 33.94 24.87
CA PRO A 36 -1.76 32.61 24.84
C PRO A 36 -2.28 31.83 23.63
N THR A 37 -1.47 30.92 23.15
CA THR A 37 -1.81 29.97 22.11
C THR A 37 -1.54 28.58 22.66
N GLY A 38 -2.40 27.61 22.36
CA GLY A 38 -2.16 26.22 22.73
C GLY A 38 -2.86 25.77 24.03
N PRO A 39 -2.27 24.82 24.78
CA PRO A 39 -2.97 24.04 25.82
C PRO A 39 -3.38 24.83 27.07
N GLU A 40 -2.86 26.02 27.26
CA GLU A 40 -3.21 26.93 28.36
C GLU A 40 -4.32 27.93 28.00
N LEU A 41 -4.73 27.96 26.73
CA LEU A 41 -5.67 28.95 26.21
C LEU A 41 -7.06 28.83 26.85
N ASP A 42 -7.58 27.61 27.02
CA ASP A 42 -8.88 27.37 27.67
C ASP A 42 -8.93 27.91 29.10
N SER A 43 -7.90 27.60 29.91
CA SER A 43 -7.81 28.09 31.29
C SER A 43 -7.66 29.60 31.35
N THR A 44 -6.85 30.18 30.44
CA THR A 44 -6.62 31.62 30.41
C THR A 44 -7.86 32.38 29.95
N TYR A 45 -8.57 31.86 28.94
CA TYR A 45 -9.83 32.43 28.47
C TYR A 45 -10.90 32.41 29.57
N ARG A 46 -11.05 31.29 30.28
CA ARG A 46 -11.98 31.21 31.42
C ARG A 46 -11.63 32.20 32.52
N GLY A 47 -10.35 32.33 32.88
CA GLY A 47 -9.87 33.30 33.86
C GLY A 47 -10.14 34.74 33.44
N TYR A 48 -9.89 35.07 32.17
CA TYR A 48 -10.16 36.38 31.61
C TYR A 48 -11.66 36.75 31.64
N MET A 49 -12.55 35.83 31.24
CA MET A 49 -14.00 36.07 31.29
C MET A 49 -14.51 36.26 32.73
N LYS A 50 -13.90 35.57 33.69
CA LYS A 50 -14.20 35.74 35.12
C LYS A 50 -13.84 37.16 35.60
N LEU A 51 -12.63 37.63 35.29
CA LEU A 51 -12.18 38.99 35.64
C LEU A 51 -13.08 40.06 35.03
N LEU A 52 -13.48 39.91 33.77
CA LEU A 52 -14.42 40.84 33.13
C LEU A 52 -15.78 40.89 33.84
N SER A 53 -16.29 39.73 34.25
CA SER A 53 -17.56 39.64 34.99
C SER A 53 -17.45 40.29 36.38
N GLU A 54 -16.34 40.09 37.08
CA GLU A 54 -16.08 40.70 38.39
C GLU A 54 -15.95 42.22 38.27
N CYS A 55 -15.22 42.71 37.26
CA CYS A 55 -15.09 44.13 36.98
C CYS A 55 -16.43 44.79 36.63
N SER A 56 -17.23 44.16 35.77
CA SER A 56 -18.58 44.65 35.44
C SER A 56 -19.48 44.71 36.69
N GLY A 57 -19.47 43.67 37.52
CA GLY A 57 -20.27 43.62 38.75
C GLY A 57 -19.84 44.68 39.79
N SER A 58 -18.55 44.99 39.85
CA SER A 58 -18.01 46.07 40.68
C SER A 58 -18.48 47.44 40.22
N ILE A 59 -18.42 47.72 38.90
CA ILE A 59 -18.92 48.97 38.31
C ILE A 59 -20.42 49.14 38.51
N ASP A 60 -21.21 48.07 38.36
CA ASP A 60 -22.65 48.13 38.62
C ASP A 60 -22.97 48.41 40.09
N SER A 61 -22.09 48.00 41.01
CA SER A 61 -22.19 48.33 42.43
C SER A 61 -21.91 49.82 42.68
N VAL A 62 -20.89 50.39 42.03
CA VAL A 62 -20.61 51.84 42.05
C VAL A 62 -21.81 52.63 41.53
N ARG A 63 -22.35 52.29 40.35
CA ARG A 63 -23.53 52.94 39.74
C ARG A 63 -24.78 52.85 40.61
N ARG A 64 -24.96 51.75 41.36
CA ARG A 64 -26.08 51.60 42.32
C ARG A 64 -25.89 52.48 43.56
N LEU A 65 -24.69 52.52 44.12
CA LEU A 65 -24.39 53.32 45.32
C LEU A 65 -24.42 54.81 45.01
N GLU A 66 -23.93 55.23 43.85
CA GLU A 66 -24.01 56.60 43.37
C GLU A 66 -25.46 57.08 43.22
N ARG A 67 -26.35 56.27 42.62
CA ARG A 67 -27.78 56.60 42.53
C ARG A 67 -28.44 56.76 43.89
N LYS A 68 -28.15 55.85 44.83
CA LYS A 68 -28.65 55.95 46.22
C LYS A 68 -28.14 57.21 46.92
N LEU A 69 -26.88 57.58 46.68
CA LEU A 69 -26.30 58.79 47.26
C LEU A 69 -26.98 60.06 46.70
N LYS A 70 -27.30 60.10 45.40
CA LYS A 70 -28.08 61.19 44.78
C LYS A 70 -29.49 61.30 45.36
N GLU A 71 -30.19 60.17 45.52
CA GLU A 71 -31.54 60.14 46.13
C GLU A 71 -31.53 60.66 47.58
N GLU A 72 -30.50 60.34 48.37
CA GLU A 72 -30.36 60.82 49.75
C GLU A 72 -29.91 62.28 49.84
N GLU A 73 -29.12 62.78 48.88
CA GLU A 73 -28.76 64.21 48.82
C GLU A 73 -29.96 65.09 48.45
N GLU A 74 -30.85 64.63 47.54
CA GLU A 74 -32.10 65.33 47.25
C GLU A 74 -32.97 65.48 48.50
N ASN A 75 -32.90 64.51 49.42
CA ASN A 75 -33.58 64.57 50.72
C ASN A 75 -32.85 65.45 51.76
N PHE A 76 -31.52 65.63 51.63
CA PHE A 76 -30.67 66.35 52.59
C PHE A 76 -29.55 67.17 51.89
N PRO A 77 -29.88 68.30 51.25
CA PRO A 77 -28.92 69.07 50.45
C PRO A 77 -27.78 69.67 51.29
N GLY A 78 -26.54 69.55 50.79
CA GLY A 78 -25.34 70.20 51.35
C GLY A 78 -24.54 69.41 52.40
N PHE A 79 -24.93 68.16 52.69
CA PHE A 79 -24.27 67.32 53.70
C PHE A 79 -23.04 66.55 53.18
N VAL A 80 -22.84 66.48 51.87
CA VAL A 80 -21.80 65.68 51.19
C VAL A 80 -21.07 66.54 50.16
N ASN A 81 -19.76 66.34 50.00
CA ASN A 81 -18.99 66.96 48.91
C ASN A 81 -19.22 66.21 47.59
N LEU A 82 -20.44 66.33 47.06
CA LEU A 82 -20.94 65.49 45.98
C LEU A 82 -20.13 65.62 44.69
N ASN A 83 -19.67 66.83 44.40
CA ASN A 83 -18.85 67.14 43.23
C ASN A 83 -17.58 66.26 43.17
N THR A 84 -17.01 65.93 44.33
CA THR A 84 -15.80 65.09 44.40
C THR A 84 -16.13 63.60 44.20
N THR A 85 -17.23 63.12 44.78
CA THR A 85 -17.69 61.73 44.57
C THR A 85 -18.16 61.51 43.13
N GLU A 86 -18.86 62.48 42.53
CA GLU A 86 -19.38 62.42 41.16
C GLU A 86 -18.26 62.46 40.11
N THR A 87 -17.20 63.25 40.36
CA THR A 87 -16.01 63.23 39.50
C THR A 87 -15.23 61.91 39.62
N GLN A 88 -15.18 61.30 40.81
CA GLN A 88 -14.54 60.00 41.00
C GLN A 88 -15.33 58.85 40.36
N THR A 89 -16.66 58.83 40.47
CA THR A 89 -17.52 57.84 39.82
C THR A 89 -17.47 57.97 38.30
N ALA A 90 -17.58 59.20 37.77
CA ALA A 90 -17.46 59.47 36.33
C ALA A 90 -16.11 58.98 35.78
N GLY A 91 -15.00 59.30 36.43
CA GLY A 91 -13.67 58.86 35.98
C GLY A 91 -13.50 57.33 35.99
N VAL A 92 -14.11 56.62 36.93
CA VAL A 92 -14.14 55.15 36.97
C VAL A 92 -15.01 54.58 35.84
N ILE A 93 -16.15 55.22 35.55
CA ILE A 93 -17.07 54.81 34.47
C ILE A 93 -16.43 55.01 33.10
N ASP A 94 -15.85 56.19 32.83
CA ASP A 94 -15.19 56.50 31.55
C ASP A 94 -14.04 55.52 31.28
N ARG A 95 -13.26 55.20 32.32
CA ARG A 95 -12.18 54.23 32.22
C ARG A 95 -12.71 52.83 31.93
N TRP A 96 -13.80 52.42 32.58
CA TRP A 96 -14.45 51.15 32.31
C TRP A 96 -14.95 51.04 30.87
N GLU A 97 -15.52 52.11 30.29
CA GLU A 97 -15.96 52.12 28.90
C GLU A 97 -14.79 51.92 27.92
N LEU A 98 -13.64 52.54 28.19
CA LEU A 98 -12.42 52.30 27.42
C LEU A 98 -11.93 50.84 27.55
N ILE A 99 -11.92 50.30 28.78
CA ILE A 99 -11.55 48.91 29.05
C ILE A 99 -12.49 47.97 28.30
N GLN A 100 -13.80 48.25 28.28
CA GLN A 100 -14.80 47.42 27.61
C GLN A 100 -14.54 47.35 26.10
N ALA A 101 -14.21 48.48 25.45
CA ALA A 101 -13.84 48.48 24.03
C ALA A 101 -12.59 47.63 23.74
N GLN A 102 -11.55 47.74 24.59
CA GLN A 102 -10.34 46.94 24.46
C GLN A 102 -10.59 45.45 24.77
N ALA A 103 -11.47 45.18 25.72
CA ALA A 103 -11.84 43.84 26.15
C ALA A 103 -12.51 43.06 25.02
N LEU A 104 -13.38 43.71 24.24
CA LEU A 104 -14.02 43.10 23.05
C LEU A 104 -12.97 42.70 22.00
N SER A 105 -11.97 43.55 21.75
CA SER A 105 -10.88 43.24 20.82
C SER A 105 -10.02 42.06 21.31
N LYS A 106 -9.69 42.03 22.60
CA LYS A 106 -8.96 40.91 23.22
C LYS A 106 -9.78 39.63 23.18
N GLU A 107 -11.06 39.68 23.51
CA GLU A 107 -11.99 38.54 23.47
C GLU A 107 -12.09 37.95 22.07
N LEU A 108 -12.22 38.79 21.03
CA LEU A 108 -12.24 38.33 19.64
C LEU A 108 -10.96 37.58 19.27
N ARG A 109 -9.78 38.13 19.60
CA ARG A 109 -8.49 37.46 19.35
C ARG A 109 -8.37 36.14 20.10
N MET A 110 -8.84 36.07 21.35
CA MET A 110 -8.84 34.84 22.14
C MET A 110 -9.79 33.79 21.55
N LYS A 111 -11.00 34.18 21.14
CA LYS A 111 -11.96 33.28 20.46
C LYS A 111 -11.40 32.72 19.16
N GLN A 112 -10.76 33.54 18.34
CA GLN A 112 -10.10 33.09 17.10
C GLN A 112 -8.97 32.09 17.39
N SER A 113 -8.13 32.40 18.39
CA SER A 113 -7.05 31.50 18.81
C SER A 113 -7.59 30.19 19.35
N LEU A 114 -8.73 30.23 20.05
CA LEU A 114 -9.40 29.07 20.63
C LEU A 114 -9.97 28.16 19.54
N GLN A 115 -10.61 28.73 18.53
CA GLN A 115 -11.09 27.98 17.37
C GLN A 115 -9.95 27.27 16.63
N LYS A 116 -8.83 27.97 16.39
CA LYS A 116 -7.63 27.36 15.78
C LYS A 116 -7.08 26.21 16.63
N TRP A 117 -6.99 26.41 17.94
CA TRP A 117 -6.53 25.38 18.86
C TRP A 117 -7.44 24.14 18.88
N GLN A 118 -8.75 24.35 18.91
CA GLN A 118 -9.74 23.27 18.87
C GLN A 118 -9.68 22.49 17.56
N GLN A 119 -9.58 23.19 16.43
CA GLN A 119 -9.42 22.56 15.11
C GLN A 119 -8.14 21.71 15.06
N PHE A 120 -7.01 22.27 15.52
CA PHE A 120 -5.74 21.56 15.60
C PHE A 120 -5.84 20.29 16.46
N GLN A 121 -6.50 20.35 17.63
CA GLN A 121 -6.70 19.17 18.48
C GLN A 121 -7.61 18.13 17.83
N ALA A 122 -8.67 18.57 17.13
CA ALA A 122 -9.57 17.68 16.41
C ALA A 122 -8.83 16.94 15.27
N ASP A 123 -8.03 17.67 14.49
CA ASP A 123 -7.22 17.11 13.40
C ASP A 123 -6.18 16.13 13.93
N LEU A 124 -5.45 16.51 14.99
CA LEU A 124 -4.46 15.65 15.65
C LEU A 124 -5.09 14.37 16.19
N HIS A 125 -6.26 14.45 16.82
CA HIS A 125 -6.98 13.28 17.31
C HIS A 125 -7.47 12.39 16.16
N SER A 126 -8.03 12.99 15.10
CA SER A 126 -8.49 12.25 13.91
C SER A 126 -7.36 11.47 13.24
N VAL A 127 -6.18 12.10 13.09
CA VAL A 127 -4.99 11.43 12.55
C VAL A 127 -4.51 10.32 13.49
N TRP A 128 -4.47 10.57 14.80
CA TRP A 128 -4.00 9.58 15.77
C TRP A 128 -4.83 8.29 15.78
N THR A 129 -6.15 8.43 15.72
CA THR A 129 -7.10 7.31 15.65
C THR A 129 -6.90 6.54 14.36
N TRP A 130 -6.88 7.25 13.23
CA TRP A 130 -6.67 6.62 11.92
C TRP A 130 -5.31 5.91 11.81
N LEU A 131 -4.24 6.48 12.36
CA LEU A 131 -2.93 5.81 12.41
C LEU A 131 -3.01 4.48 13.16
N GLY A 132 -3.80 4.39 14.24
CA GLY A 132 -3.96 3.15 14.99
C GLY A 132 -4.67 2.08 14.19
N GLU A 133 -5.76 2.46 13.52
CA GLU A 133 -6.52 1.58 12.64
C GLU A 133 -5.65 1.10 11.47
N ALA A 134 -4.92 2.00 10.82
CA ALA A 134 -4.07 1.70 9.68
C ALA A 134 -2.88 0.79 10.05
N GLU A 135 -2.20 1.05 11.17
CA GLU A 135 -1.12 0.19 11.66
C GLU A 135 -1.63 -1.23 11.97
N GLN A 136 -2.80 -1.34 12.61
CA GLN A 136 -3.40 -2.62 12.93
C GLN A 136 -3.82 -3.38 11.67
N GLU A 137 -4.42 -2.70 10.70
CA GLU A 137 -4.84 -3.28 9.43
C GLU A 137 -3.64 -3.77 8.60
N LEU A 138 -2.58 -2.95 8.48
CA LEU A 138 -1.35 -3.33 7.78
C LEU A 138 -0.65 -4.52 8.44
N GLU A 139 -0.58 -4.56 9.78
CA GLU A 139 0.03 -5.68 10.49
C GLU A 139 -0.79 -6.97 10.33
N GLN A 140 -2.12 -6.89 10.26
CA GLN A 140 -2.96 -8.05 9.94
C GLN A 140 -2.71 -8.53 8.51
N LEU A 141 -2.67 -7.62 7.54
CA LEU A 141 -2.41 -7.95 6.13
C LEU A 141 -1.03 -8.57 5.94
N ARG A 142 -0.03 -8.16 6.72
CA ARG A 142 1.30 -8.76 6.70
C ARG A 142 1.35 -10.18 7.29
N ARG A 143 0.46 -10.48 8.25
CA ARG A 143 0.37 -11.81 8.88
C ARG A 143 -0.41 -12.81 8.03
N VAL A 144 -1.37 -12.33 7.25
CA VAL A 144 -2.02 -13.16 6.23
C VAL A 144 -0.97 -13.40 5.15
N GLY A 145 -0.47 -14.63 5.05
CA GLY A 145 0.53 -15.00 4.04
C GLY A 145 0.09 -14.62 2.62
N LEU A 146 1.07 -14.44 1.72
CA LEU A 146 0.78 -14.12 0.33
C LEU A 146 0.14 -15.35 -0.33
N SER A 147 -0.97 -15.17 -1.05
CA SER A 147 -1.54 -16.25 -1.84
C SER A 147 -0.74 -16.44 -3.13
N THR A 148 -0.72 -17.65 -3.66
CA THR A 148 -0.18 -17.94 -5.00
C THR A 148 -1.24 -17.89 -6.09
N ASP A 149 -2.49 -17.59 -5.75
CA ASP A 149 -3.56 -17.34 -6.71
C ASP A 149 -3.57 -15.87 -7.18
N ILE A 150 -3.56 -15.67 -8.49
CA ILE A 150 -3.55 -14.33 -9.10
C ILE A 150 -4.81 -13.55 -8.68
N GLN A 151 -5.98 -14.17 -8.59
CA GLN A 151 -7.22 -13.44 -8.25
C GLN A 151 -7.19 -12.96 -6.79
N ALA A 152 -6.69 -13.79 -5.88
CA ALA A 152 -6.47 -13.43 -4.49
C ALA A 152 -5.46 -12.27 -4.35
N ILE A 153 -4.34 -12.31 -5.07
CA ILE A 153 -3.36 -11.21 -5.10
C ILE A 153 -4.00 -9.93 -5.66
N GLU A 154 -4.80 -10.01 -6.73
CA GLU A 154 -5.51 -8.86 -7.30
C GLU A 154 -6.49 -8.21 -6.30
N LEU A 155 -7.15 -9.01 -5.45
CA LEU A 155 -8.00 -8.49 -4.39
C LEU A 155 -7.18 -7.74 -3.33
N GLN A 156 -6.02 -8.27 -2.94
CA GLN A 156 -5.09 -7.59 -2.04
C GLN A 156 -4.55 -6.28 -2.66
N ILE A 157 -4.27 -6.26 -3.97
CA ILE A 157 -3.87 -5.04 -4.69
C ILE A 157 -4.97 -3.98 -4.69
N LYS A 158 -6.26 -4.37 -4.80
CA LYS A 158 -7.37 -3.41 -4.65
C LYS A 158 -7.35 -2.79 -3.26
N LYS A 159 -7.13 -3.60 -2.23
CA LYS A 159 -7.02 -3.13 -0.84
C LYS A 159 -5.82 -2.20 -0.63
N LEU A 160 -4.66 -2.52 -1.21
CA LEU A 160 -3.48 -1.64 -1.25
C LEU A 160 -3.82 -0.27 -1.84
N LYS A 161 -4.55 -0.23 -2.96
CA LYS A 161 -4.97 1.04 -3.60
C LYS A 161 -5.92 1.85 -2.73
N GLU A 162 -6.79 1.20 -1.96
CA GLU A 162 -7.66 1.89 -1.00
C GLU A 162 -6.86 2.52 0.15
N LEU A 163 -5.93 1.76 0.74
CA LEU A 163 -5.05 2.27 1.78
C LEU A 163 -4.17 3.42 1.29
N GLN A 164 -3.63 3.33 0.07
CA GLN A 164 -2.87 4.42 -0.54
C GLN A 164 -3.69 5.71 -0.64
N LYS A 165 -4.94 5.62 -1.11
CA LYS A 165 -5.84 6.79 -1.18
C LYS A 165 -6.11 7.37 0.20
N ALA A 166 -6.27 6.53 1.22
CA ALA A 166 -6.47 6.98 2.59
C ALA A 166 -5.23 7.73 3.12
N VAL A 167 -4.03 7.20 2.88
CA VAL A 167 -2.75 7.89 3.17
C VAL A 167 -2.70 9.24 2.45
N ASP A 168 -2.95 9.28 1.15
CA ASP A 168 -2.88 10.51 0.35
C ASP A 168 -3.84 11.59 0.89
N HIS A 169 -5.05 11.21 1.31
CA HIS A 169 -6.02 12.12 1.92
C HIS A 169 -5.52 12.68 3.27
N ARG A 170 -4.89 11.84 4.09
CA ARG A 170 -4.37 12.24 5.42
C ARG A 170 -3.12 13.09 5.35
N LYS A 171 -2.33 12.98 4.28
CA LYS A 171 -1.09 13.74 4.08
C LYS A 171 -1.30 15.25 4.23
N ALA A 172 -2.37 15.80 3.66
CA ALA A 172 -2.67 17.23 3.75
C ALA A 172 -2.97 17.68 5.20
N ILE A 173 -3.67 16.85 5.97
CA ILE A 173 -4.00 17.13 7.38
C ILE A 173 -2.74 17.12 8.23
N ILE A 174 -1.86 16.13 8.05
CA ILE A 174 -0.58 16.03 8.77
C ILE A 174 0.33 17.22 8.46
N LEU A 175 0.41 17.64 7.20
CA LEU A 175 1.16 18.84 6.82
C LEU A 175 0.60 20.10 7.50
N SER A 176 -0.73 20.24 7.55
CA SER A 176 -1.40 21.34 8.25
C SER A 176 -1.08 21.34 9.75
N ILE A 177 -1.16 20.18 10.40
CA ILE A 177 -0.79 20.01 11.82
C ILE A 177 0.66 20.43 12.03
N ASN A 178 1.60 19.89 11.26
CA ASN A 178 3.03 20.18 11.41
C ASN A 178 3.35 21.66 11.15
N LEU A 179 2.67 22.31 10.20
CA LEU A 179 2.82 23.74 9.93
C LEU A 179 2.28 24.61 11.07
N CYS A 180 1.15 24.23 11.67
CA CYS A 180 0.53 24.98 12.77
C CYS A 180 1.17 24.69 14.14
N SER A 181 1.87 23.55 14.27
CA SER A 181 2.45 23.07 15.53
C SER A 181 3.28 24.12 16.27
N PRO A 182 4.19 24.88 15.60
CA PRO A 182 5.02 25.85 16.29
C PRO A 182 4.22 26.95 16.97
N GLU A 183 3.01 27.27 16.51
CA GLU A 183 2.16 28.29 17.15
C GLU A 183 1.70 27.85 18.55
N PHE A 184 1.62 26.54 18.80
CA PHE A 184 1.08 25.96 20.03
C PHE A 184 2.13 25.41 21.00
N THR A 185 3.40 25.31 20.56
CA THR A 185 4.49 24.71 21.35
C THR A 185 5.53 25.73 21.84
N GLN A 186 5.21 27.03 21.83
CA GLN A 186 6.15 28.12 22.13
C GLN A 186 6.27 28.46 23.62
N THR A 187 5.40 27.94 24.49
CA THR A 187 5.26 28.44 25.88
C THR A 187 6.24 27.80 26.87
N GLY A 188 7.06 26.83 26.47
CA GLY A 188 8.06 26.19 27.35
C GLY A 188 7.47 25.50 28.58
N SER A 189 6.14 25.33 28.63
CA SER A 189 5.42 24.70 29.73
C SER A 189 5.37 23.18 29.57
N GLU A 190 5.11 22.47 30.66
CA GLU A 190 4.99 21.00 30.68
C GLU A 190 3.97 20.52 29.63
N LYS A 191 2.79 21.15 29.56
CA LYS A 191 1.77 20.83 28.55
C LYS A 191 2.23 21.07 27.10
N SER A 192 3.13 22.03 26.88
CA SER A 192 3.73 22.29 25.58
C SER A 192 4.74 21.20 25.21
N GLN A 193 5.49 20.69 26.19
CA GLN A 193 6.40 19.56 25.99
C GLN A 193 5.63 18.28 25.67
N ASP A 194 4.56 17.97 26.43
CA ASP A 194 3.68 16.84 26.17
C ASP A 194 3.10 16.89 24.74
N LEU A 195 2.74 18.09 24.27
CA LEU A 195 2.26 18.27 22.90
C LEU A 195 3.36 17.99 21.86
N GLN A 196 4.58 18.47 22.08
CA GLN A 196 5.71 18.17 21.19
C GLN A 196 5.97 16.66 21.12
N ASP A 197 5.97 15.97 22.27
CA ASP A 197 6.19 14.52 22.32
C ASP A 197 5.09 13.75 21.58
N ARG A 198 3.83 14.19 21.70
CA ARG A 198 2.70 13.62 20.94
C ARG A 198 2.85 13.84 19.43
N LEU A 199 3.30 15.02 19.00
CA LEU A 199 3.55 15.33 17.59
C LEU A 199 4.70 14.50 17.03
N CYS A 200 5.79 14.34 17.77
CA CYS A 200 6.89 13.45 17.40
C CYS A 200 6.43 12.00 17.24
N GLN A 201 5.62 11.49 18.18
CA GLN A 201 5.05 10.15 18.07
C GLN A 201 4.10 10.01 16.87
N MET A 202 3.25 11.00 16.61
CA MET A 202 2.35 11.01 15.45
C MET A 202 3.15 10.91 14.15
N ASN A 203 4.21 11.71 14.00
CA ASN A 203 5.06 11.70 12.81
C ASN A 203 5.80 10.36 12.68
N GLY A 204 6.34 9.79 13.77
CA GLY A 204 6.96 8.47 13.72
C GLY A 204 6.00 7.34 13.34
N ARG A 205 4.75 7.39 13.83
CA ARG A 205 3.70 6.43 13.44
C ARG A 205 3.27 6.61 11.99
N TRP A 206 3.19 7.85 11.51
CA TRP A 206 2.94 8.14 10.10
C TRP A 206 4.03 7.54 9.21
N ASP A 207 5.30 7.79 9.52
CA ASP A 207 6.43 7.23 8.77
C ASP A 207 6.37 5.70 8.76
N ARG A 208 6.05 5.09 9.92
CA ARG A 208 5.86 3.64 10.02
C ARG A 208 4.74 3.12 9.11
N VAL A 209 3.57 3.78 9.09
CA VAL A 209 2.46 3.40 8.20
C VAL A 209 2.89 3.49 6.73
N CYS A 210 3.59 4.56 6.35
CA CYS A 210 4.11 4.69 4.99
C CYS A 210 5.11 3.58 4.65
N SER A 211 6.05 3.27 5.54
CA SER A 211 7.02 2.18 5.35
C SER A 211 6.33 0.81 5.22
N LEU A 212 5.40 0.49 6.13
CA LEU A 212 4.66 -0.78 6.08
C LEU A 212 3.83 -0.92 4.79
N LEU A 213 3.24 0.18 4.31
CA LEU A 213 2.47 0.18 3.08
C LEU A 213 3.37 -0.07 1.85
N GLU A 214 4.55 0.54 1.80
CA GLU A 214 5.51 0.31 0.70
C GLU A 214 6.14 -1.09 0.75
N GLU A 215 6.45 -1.60 1.94
CA GLU A 215 6.88 -2.99 2.12
C GLU A 215 5.81 -3.96 1.60
N TRP A 216 4.55 -3.74 1.98
CA TRP A 216 3.45 -4.58 1.52
C TRP A 216 3.20 -4.48 0.02
N ARG A 217 3.33 -3.28 -0.57
CA ARG A 217 3.32 -3.10 -2.03
C ARG A 217 4.38 -3.96 -2.70
N GLY A 218 5.63 -3.91 -2.22
CA GLY A 218 6.74 -4.68 -2.77
C GLY A 218 6.45 -6.19 -2.73
N LEU A 219 6.02 -6.68 -1.57
CA LEU A 219 5.65 -8.08 -1.38
C LEU A 219 4.54 -8.55 -2.35
N LEU A 220 3.50 -7.74 -2.55
CA LEU A 220 2.43 -8.05 -3.51
C LEU A 220 2.92 -8.05 -4.96
N GLN A 221 3.80 -7.11 -5.31
CA GLN A 221 4.36 -7.03 -6.66
C GLN A 221 5.25 -8.24 -6.96
N ASP A 222 6.10 -8.62 -6.02
CA ASP A 222 6.98 -9.79 -6.15
C ASP A 222 6.16 -11.08 -6.26
N ALA A 223 5.13 -11.24 -5.42
CA ALA A 223 4.23 -12.39 -5.49
C ALA A 223 3.49 -12.45 -6.84
N LEU A 224 2.96 -11.32 -7.32
CA LEU A 224 2.26 -11.29 -8.61
C LEU A 224 3.20 -11.68 -9.76
N MET A 225 4.42 -11.14 -9.78
CA MET A 225 5.41 -11.43 -10.81
C MET A 225 5.79 -12.92 -10.81
N GLN A 226 6.10 -13.48 -9.64
CA GLN A 226 6.43 -14.91 -9.50
C GLN A 226 5.28 -15.80 -9.98
N CYS A 227 4.02 -15.45 -9.64
CA CYS A 227 2.86 -16.20 -10.10
C CYS A 227 2.72 -16.13 -11.62
N GLN A 228 2.86 -14.93 -12.21
CA GLN A 228 2.77 -14.74 -13.66
C GLN A 228 3.85 -15.52 -14.41
N ASP A 229 5.10 -15.43 -13.98
CA ASP A 229 6.23 -16.14 -14.59
C ASP A 229 6.02 -17.67 -14.54
N PHE A 230 5.55 -18.19 -13.39
CA PHE A 230 5.21 -19.61 -13.24
C PHE A 230 4.08 -20.02 -14.19
N HIS A 231 2.99 -19.25 -14.24
CA HIS A 231 1.85 -19.56 -15.09
C HIS A 231 2.20 -19.49 -16.59
N GLU A 232 2.98 -18.50 -17.01
CA GLU A 232 3.44 -18.35 -18.39
C GLU A 232 4.34 -19.52 -18.81
N MET A 233 5.34 -19.85 -17.99
CA MET A 233 6.24 -20.99 -18.26
C MET A 233 5.48 -22.31 -18.28
N SER A 234 4.59 -22.53 -17.31
CA SER A 234 3.75 -23.73 -17.23
C SER A 234 2.88 -23.87 -18.48
N HIS A 235 2.23 -22.79 -18.90
CA HIS A 235 1.37 -22.79 -20.08
C HIS A 235 2.17 -23.02 -21.36
N GLY A 236 3.31 -22.33 -21.52
CA GLY A 236 4.21 -22.50 -22.66
C GLY A 236 4.74 -23.93 -22.80
N LEU A 237 5.08 -24.59 -21.68
CA LEU A 237 5.49 -25.99 -21.67
C LEU A 237 4.34 -26.93 -22.07
N LEU A 238 3.12 -26.70 -21.57
CA LEU A 238 1.96 -27.53 -21.93
C LEU A 238 1.65 -27.44 -23.43
N LEU A 239 1.61 -26.23 -24.00
CA LEU A 239 1.39 -26.01 -25.43
C LEU A 239 2.49 -26.67 -26.27
N MET A 240 3.75 -26.55 -25.84
CA MET A 240 4.88 -27.19 -26.51
C MET A 240 4.74 -28.72 -26.51
N LEU A 241 4.41 -29.32 -25.36
CA LEU A 241 4.20 -30.77 -25.24
C LEU A 241 3.02 -31.26 -26.07
N GLU A 242 1.96 -30.46 -26.20
CA GLU A 242 0.82 -30.76 -27.07
C GLU A 242 1.18 -30.69 -28.55
N ASN A 243 1.93 -29.66 -28.97
CA ASN A 243 2.41 -29.57 -30.33
C ASN A 243 3.38 -30.70 -30.70
N ILE A 244 4.26 -31.11 -29.77
CA ILE A 244 5.13 -32.27 -29.95
C ILE A 244 4.30 -33.54 -30.12
N ASP A 245 3.28 -33.74 -29.27
CA ASP A 245 2.43 -34.93 -29.37
C ASP A 245 1.69 -34.98 -30.72
N ARG A 246 1.16 -33.85 -31.20
CA ARG A 246 0.56 -33.74 -32.54
C ARG A 246 1.54 -34.12 -33.65
N ARG A 247 2.74 -33.53 -33.68
CA ARG A 247 3.80 -33.83 -34.67
C ARG A 247 4.22 -35.30 -34.62
N LYS A 248 4.33 -35.87 -33.43
CA LYS A 248 4.61 -37.31 -33.24
C LYS A 248 3.48 -38.17 -33.83
N ASN A 249 2.23 -37.80 -33.60
CA ASN A 249 1.05 -38.54 -34.08
C ASN A 249 0.84 -38.41 -35.61
N GLU A 250 1.47 -37.44 -36.27
CA GLU A 250 1.51 -37.36 -37.74
C GLU A 250 2.46 -38.40 -38.34
N ILE A 251 3.45 -38.87 -37.56
CA ILE A 251 4.46 -39.85 -37.99
C ILE A 251 4.05 -41.28 -37.56
N VAL A 252 3.30 -41.42 -36.47
CA VAL A 252 2.94 -42.70 -35.85
C VAL A 252 1.45 -42.99 -36.07
N PRO A 253 1.06 -44.21 -36.52
CA PRO A 253 1.88 -45.42 -36.67
C PRO A 253 2.76 -45.42 -37.92
N ILE A 254 3.98 -45.95 -37.79
CA ILE A 254 4.93 -46.10 -38.90
C ILE A 254 4.47 -47.30 -39.75
N ASP A 255 4.10 -47.06 -41.00
CA ASP A 255 3.77 -48.12 -41.96
C ASP A 255 5.06 -48.77 -42.49
N SER A 256 5.12 -50.11 -42.41
CA SER A 256 6.26 -50.92 -42.86
C SER A 256 6.42 -50.96 -44.39
N ASN A 257 5.43 -50.49 -45.14
CA ASN A 257 5.44 -50.48 -46.61
C ASN A 257 5.93 -49.15 -47.22
N LEU A 258 6.34 -48.19 -46.39
CA LEU A 258 6.88 -46.91 -46.85
C LEU A 258 8.26 -47.09 -47.51
N ASP A 259 8.56 -46.22 -48.47
CA ASP A 259 9.87 -46.18 -49.12
C ASP A 259 10.98 -45.71 -48.15
N ALA A 260 12.22 -46.06 -48.47
CA ALA A 260 13.37 -45.80 -47.61
C ALA A 260 13.60 -44.30 -47.35
N ASP A 261 13.32 -43.43 -48.34
CA ASP A 261 13.49 -41.98 -48.20
C ASP A 261 12.46 -41.41 -47.21
N THR A 262 11.19 -41.82 -47.30
CA THR A 262 10.14 -41.44 -46.35
C THR A 262 10.43 -41.94 -44.93
N LEU A 263 10.91 -43.18 -44.77
CA LEU A 263 11.31 -43.71 -43.46
C LEU A 263 12.49 -42.94 -42.86
N GLN A 264 13.45 -42.51 -43.69
CA GLN A 264 14.58 -41.70 -43.24
C GLN A 264 14.16 -40.29 -42.84
N ASP A 265 13.19 -39.69 -43.54
CA ASP A 265 12.63 -38.39 -43.15
C ASP A 265 11.85 -38.47 -41.83
N HIS A 266 11.03 -39.51 -41.65
CA HIS A 266 10.36 -39.79 -40.36
C HIS A 266 11.39 -39.94 -39.21
N HIS A 267 12.54 -40.57 -39.46
CA HIS A 267 13.61 -40.74 -38.45
C HIS A 267 14.22 -39.40 -38.07
N ARG A 268 14.49 -38.55 -39.06
CA ARG A 268 14.98 -37.20 -38.86
C ARG A 268 13.99 -36.37 -38.04
N GLN A 269 12.70 -36.40 -38.39
CA GLN A 269 11.66 -35.66 -37.69
C GLN A 269 11.50 -36.12 -36.23
N LEU A 270 11.44 -37.44 -35.97
CA LEU A 270 11.37 -37.97 -34.60
C LEU A 270 12.64 -37.66 -33.79
N SER A 271 13.82 -37.70 -34.42
CA SER A 271 15.08 -37.33 -33.79
C SER A 271 15.12 -35.85 -33.39
N GLN A 272 14.58 -34.97 -34.25
CA GLN A 272 14.41 -33.55 -33.93
C GLN A 272 13.45 -33.36 -32.74
N ILE A 273 12.30 -34.02 -32.75
CA ILE A 273 11.35 -34.02 -31.63
C ILE A 273 12.02 -34.47 -30.33
N ARG A 274 12.85 -35.54 -30.39
CA ARG A 274 13.59 -36.03 -29.21
C ARG A 274 14.53 -34.96 -28.65
N ASN A 275 15.25 -34.24 -29.52
CA ASN A 275 16.16 -33.19 -29.09
C ASN A 275 15.41 -32.02 -28.44
N GLU A 276 14.29 -31.58 -29.02
CA GLU A 276 13.43 -30.55 -28.42
C GLU A 276 12.91 -30.95 -27.02
N LEU A 277 12.54 -32.23 -26.84
CA LEU A 277 12.12 -32.78 -25.54
C LEU A 277 13.29 -32.78 -24.54
N LEU A 278 14.51 -33.16 -24.96
CA LEU A 278 15.69 -33.11 -24.09
C LEU A 278 16.02 -31.68 -23.65
N GLU A 279 15.99 -30.72 -24.56
CA GLU A 279 16.22 -29.30 -24.25
C GLU A 279 15.16 -28.74 -23.29
N SER A 280 13.91 -29.20 -23.40
CA SER A 280 12.83 -28.77 -22.51
C SER A 280 12.99 -29.21 -21.05
N GLN A 281 13.89 -30.17 -20.75
CA GLN A 281 14.14 -30.60 -19.37
C GLN A 281 14.66 -29.47 -18.48
N LEU A 282 15.49 -28.57 -19.03
CA LEU A 282 15.99 -27.40 -18.29
C LEU A 282 14.86 -26.45 -17.93
N ARG A 283 13.90 -26.25 -18.84
CA ARG A 283 12.72 -25.42 -18.59
C ARG A 283 11.81 -26.01 -17.51
N VAL A 284 11.67 -27.34 -17.48
CA VAL A 284 10.93 -28.03 -16.39
C VAL A 284 11.65 -27.89 -15.05
N ALA A 285 12.99 -27.93 -15.03
CA ALA A 285 13.76 -27.67 -13.81
C ALA A 285 13.58 -26.23 -13.32
N SER A 286 13.60 -25.24 -14.22
CA SER A 286 13.28 -23.84 -13.87
C SER A 286 11.85 -23.69 -13.35
N LEU A 287 10.86 -24.36 -13.98
CA LEU A 287 9.48 -24.37 -13.49
C LEU A 287 9.35 -24.97 -12.09
N GLN A 288 10.14 -26.00 -11.79
CA GLN A 288 10.20 -26.59 -10.45
C GLN A 288 10.80 -25.61 -9.43
N ASP A 289 11.84 -24.86 -9.79
CA ASP A 289 12.40 -23.82 -8.93
C ASP A 289 11.40 -22.69 -8.66
N MET A 290 10.73 -22.19 -9.70
CA MET A 290 9.65 -21.20 -9.57
C MET A 290 8.54 -21.69 -8.63
N SER A 291 8.14 -22.95 -8.74
CA SER A 291 7.18 -23.55 -7.82
C SER A 291 7.71 -23.56 -6.38
N CYS A 292 8.98 -23.92 -6.15
CA CYS A 292 9.58 -23.85 -4.81
C CYS A 292 9.57 -22.44 -4.22
N GLN A 293 9.81 -21.40 -5.01
CA GLN A 293 9.79 -20.01 -4.55
C GLN A 293 8.37 -19.58 -4.14
N LEU A 294 7.36 -19.90 -4.95
CA LEU A 294 5.95 -19.63 -4.62
C LEU A 294 5.51 -20.30 -3.31
N LEU A 295 6.02 -21.51 -3.05
CA LEU A 295 5.70 -22.30 -1.87
C LEU A 295 6.29 -21.77 -0.57
N VAL A 296 7.40 -21.02 -0.63
CA VAL A 296 7.98 -20.38 0.56
C VAL A 296 7.10 -19.22 1.03
N ASN A 297 6.34 -18.61 0.12
CA ASN A 297 5.56 -17.41 0.37
C ASN A 297 4.08 -17.67 0.67
N ALA A 298 3.59 -18.89 0.42
CA ALA A 298 2.18 -19.27 0.61
C ALA A 298 1.97 -20.39 1.63
N GLU A 299 0.92 -20.24 2.44
CA GLU A 299 0.41 -21.27 3.35
C GLU A 299 -0.89 -21.88 2.78
N GLY A 300 -1.06 -23.21 2.86
CA GLY A 300 -2.34 -23.87 2.59
C GLY A 300 -2.46 -24.62 1.25
N THR A 301 -3.65 -24.61 0.65
CA THR A 301 -4.05 -25.45 -0.50
C THR A 301 -3.44 -25.02 -1.84
N ASP A 302 -3.12 -23.73 -2.01
CA ASP A 302 -2.61 -23.18 -3.27
C ASP A 302 -1.21 -23.75 -3.61
N CYS A 303 -0.49 -24.19 -2.58
CA CYS A 303 0.76 -24.96 -2.67
C CYS A 303 0.61 -26.29 -3.44
N LEU A 304 -0.58 -26.89 -3.43
CA LEU A 304 -0.82 -28.16 -4.11
C LEU A 304 -0.95 -27.98 -5.63
N GLU A 305 -1.61 -26.91 -6.10
CA GLU A 305 -1.86 -26.72 -7.53
C GLU A 305 -0.55 -26.51 -8.33
N ALA A 306 0.36 -25.66 -7.82
CA ALA A 306 1.64 -25.43 -8.48
C ALA A 306 2.48 -26.72 -8.56
N LYS A 307 2.51 -27.51 -7.48
CA LYS A 307 3.21 -28.80 -7.43
C LYS A 307 2.61 -29.82 -8.39
N GLU A 308 1.28 -29.90 -8.45
CA GLU A 308 0.56 -30.79 -9.36
C GLU A 308 0.85 -30.45 -10.82
N LYS A 309 0.82 -29.16 -11.19
CA LYS A 309 1.17 -28.69 -12.54
C LYS A 309 2.59 -29.08 -12.93
N VAL A 310 3.57 -28.83 -12.06
CA VAL A 310 4.97 -29.25 -12.28
C VAL A 310 5.05 -30.76 -12.47
N HIS A 311 4.36 -31.53 -11.62
CA HIS A 311 4.37 -32.99 -11.70
C HIS A 311 3.76 -33.49 -13.02
N VAL A 312 2.61 -32.95 -13.43
CA VAL A 312 1.93 -33.32 -14.68
C VAL A 312 2.82 -33.04 -15.90
N ILE A 313 3.41 -31.84 -15.97
CA ILE A 313 4.31 -31.46 -17.06
C ILE A 313 5.55 -32.36 -17.09
N GLY A 314 6.18 -32.57 -15.93
CA GLY A 314 7.36 -33.42 -15.81
C GLY A 314 7.08 -34.88 -16.16
N ASN A 315 5.91 -35.41 -15.79
CA ASN A 315 5.52 -36.77 -16.13
C ASN A 315 5.20 -36.91 -17.63
N ARG A 316 4.44 -35.96 -18.20
CA ARG A 316 4.13 -35.95 -19.65
C ARG A 316 5.39 -35.89 -20.50
N LEU A 317 6.34 -35.02 -20.14
CA LEU A 317 7.64 -34.93 -20.79
C LEU A 317 8.39 -36.28 -20.76
N LYS A 318 8.47 -36.91 -19.58
CA LYS A 318 9.14 -38.22 -19.43
C LYS A 318 8.48 -39.32 -20.27
N LEU A 319 7.15 -39.35 -20.33
CA LEU A 319 6.42 -40.33 -21.13
C LEU A 319 6.65 -40.11 -22.63
N LEU A 320 6.49 -38.89 -23.12
CA LEU A 320 6.74 -38.55 -24.53
C LEU A 320 8.18 -38.87 -24.95
N LEU A 321 9.17 -38.55 -24.11
CA LEU A 321 10.57 -38.88 -24.38
C LEU A 321 10.77 -40.39 -24.55
N LYS A 322 10.14 -41.21 -23.69
CA LYS A 322 10.20 -42.68 -23.78
C LYS A 322 9.52 -43.19 -25.04
N GLU A 323 8.34 -42.67 -25.39
CA GLU A 323 7.59 -43.05 -26.59
C GLU A 323 8.36 -42.72 -27.86
N VAL A 324 8.81 -41.47 -28.01
CA VAL A 324 9.59 -41.04 -29.18
C VAL A 324 10.89 -41.84 -29.29
N SER A 325 11.58 -42.09 -28.18
CA SER A 325 12.80 -42.92 -28.18
C SER A 325 12.52 -44.37 -28.58
N ARG A 326 11.34 -44.92 -28.25
CA ARG A 326 10.92 -46.25 -28.71
C ARG A 326 10.63 -46.24 -30.21
N HIS A 327 9.88 -45.25 -30.70
CA HIS A 327 9.55 -45.13 -32.12
C HIS A 327 10.79 -44.92 -33.01
N ILE A 328 11.77 -44.14 -32.56
CA ILE A 328 13.06 -44.00 -33.24
C ILE A 328 13.74 -45.37 -33.37
N LYS A 329 13.81 -46.15 -32.28
CA LYS A 329 14.40 -47.50 -32.31
C LYS A 329 13.64 -48.49 -33.20
N GLU A 330 12.32 -48.38 -33.27
CA GLU A 330 11.50 -49.20 -34.18
C GLU A 330 11.77 -48.84 -35.63
N LEU A 331 11.89 -47.55 -35.93
CA LEU A 331 12.18 -47.04 -37.25
C LEU A 331 13.60 -47.38 -37.73
N GLU A 332 14.59 -47.31 -36.83
CA GLU A 332 15.96 -47.77 -37.08
C GLU A 332 15.99 -49.24 -37.51
N LYS A 333 15.24 -50.10 -36.81
CA LYS A 333 15.13 -51.53 -37.20
C LYS A 333 14.49 -51.73 -38.57
N LEU A 334 13.48 -50.94 -38.92
CA LEU A 334 12.82 -51.03 -40.23
C LEU A 334 13.76 -50.57 -41.36
N LEU A 335 14.54 -49.51 -41.13
CA LEU A 335 15.57 -49.04 -42.05
C LEU A 335 16.69 -50.08 -42.24
N ASP A 336 17.14 -50.74 -41.17
CA ASP A 336 18.13 -51.83 -41.23
C ASP A 336 17.61 -53.04 -42.03
N MET A 337 16.32 -53.36 -41.90
CA MET A 337 15.69 -54.44 -42.66
C MET A 337 15.51 -54.09 -44.15
N SER A 338 15.10 -52.85 -44.44
CA SER A 338 14.91 -52.36 -45.82
C SER A 338 16.24 -52.30 -46.58
N SER A 339 17.30 -51.81 -45.95
CA SER A 339 18.66 -51.81 -46.52
C SER A 339 19.17 -53.24 -46.80
N SER A 340 18.98 -54.17 -45.85
CA SER A 340 19.34 -55.58 -46.05
C SER A 340 18.57 -56.23 -47.21
N GLN A 341 17.31 -55.87 -47.45
CA GLN A 341 16.51 -56.35 -48.59
C GLN A 341 16.94 -55.74 -49.93
N GLN A 342 17.32 -54.45 -49.94
CA GLN A 342 17.89 -53.81 -51.12
C GLN A 342 19.24 -54.42 -51.49
N ASP A 343 20.06 -54.77 -50.51
CA ASP A 343 21.31 -55.49 -50.76
C ASP A 343 21.02 -56.87 -51.34
N LEU A 344 20.19 -57.70 -50.70
CA LEU A 344 19.87 -59.04 -51.22
C LEU A 344 19.26 -59.03 -52.64
N SER A 345 18.42 -58.06 -52.97
CA SER A 345 17.88 -57.89 -54.32
C SER A 345 18.92 -57.42 -55.33
N SER A 346 19.88 -56.57 -54.92
CA SER A 346 21.01 -56.15 -55.75
C SER A 346 21.95 -57.31 -56.08
N TRP A 347 22.21 -58.22 -55.13
CA TRP A 347 23.04 -59.41 -55.36
C TRP A 347 22.31 -60.48 -56.19
N SER A 348 21.00 -60.69 -55.96
CA SER A 348 20.19 -61.60 -56.79
C SER A 348 20.04 -61.11 -58.24
N SER A 349 20.04 -59.79 -58.48
CA SER A 349 20.03 -59.22 -59.83
C SER A 349 21.39 -59.33 -60.53
N ALA A 350 22.49 -59.48 -59.78
CA ALA A 350 23.83 -59.63 -60.34
C ALA A 350 24.12 -61.07 -60.81
N ASP A 351 23.55 -62.07 -60.13
CA ASP A 351 23.74 -63.50 -60.48
C ASP A 351 22.98 -63.94 -61.74
N GLU A 352 21.93 -63.21 -62.16
CA GLU A 352 21.19 -63.50 -63.39
C GLU A 352 21.92 -63.07 -64.68
N LEU A 353 23.07 -62.39 -64.57
CA LEU A 353 23.84 -61.92 -65.72
C LEU A 353 24.95 -62.87 -66.21
N ASP A 354 25.25 -63.96 -65.49
CA ASP A 354 26.36 -64.88 -65.83
C ASP A 354 25.95 -66.24 -66.42
N THR A 355 24.66 -66.54 -66.60
CA THR A 355 24.20 -67.77 -67.27
C THR A 355 23.67 -67.51 -68.69
N SER A 356 24.54 -67.14 -69.62
CA SER A 356 24.26 -67.17 -71.07
C SER A 356 25.54 -67.35 -71.88
N GLY A 357 26.07 -68.57 -71.94
CA GLY A 357 27.24 -68.81 -72.79
C GLY A 357 27.86 -70.20 -72.75
N SER A 358 27.14 -71.26 -73.13
CA SER A 358 27.80 -72.47 -73.61
C SER A 358 26.92 -73.26 -74.58
N VAL A 359 27.27 -73.12 -75.85
CA VAL A 359 26.76 -73.85 -77.03
C VAL A 359 27.33 -75.28 -77.08
N SER A 360 26.46 -76.26 -77.37
CA SER A 360 26.83 -77.66 -77.61
C SER A 360 27.43 -77.87 -79.01
N PRO A 361 28.48 -78.70 -79.22
CA PRO A 361 28.90 -79.09 -80.55
C PRO A 361 28.29 -80.42 -81.00
N THR A 362 27.89 -80.43 -82.27
CA THR A 362 27.32 -81.52 -83.04
C THR A 362 28.37 -82.56 -83.45
N SER A 363 27.97 -83.83 -83.44
CA SER A 363 28.77 -84.99 -83.84
C SER A 363 28.62 -85.24 -85.35
N GLY A 364 29.73 -85.19 -86.10
CA GLY A 364 29.78 -85.46 -87.54
C GLY A 364 30.97 -86.35 -87.89
N ARG A 365 30.68 -87.55 -88.41
CA ARG A 365 31.63 -88.66 -88.64
C ARG A 365 32.04 -88.77 -90.12
N SER A 366 33.37 -88.85 -90.31
CA SER A 366 34.14 -89.56 -91.35
C SER A 366 34.23 -89.05 -92.80
N THR A 367 35.45 -88.77 -93.27
CA THR A 367 36.31 -89.74 -94.03
C THR A 367 37.66 -89.09 -94.42
N PRO A 368 38.77 -89.86 -94.54
CA PRO A 368 40.07 -89.34 -94.95
C PRO A 368 40.29 -89.47 -96.47
N ASN A 369 40.91 -88.45 -97.06
CA ASN A 369 41.25 -88.38 -98.47
C ASN A 369 42.64 -88.97 -98.75
N ARG A 370 42.75 -89.86 -99.75
CA ARG A 370 44.04 -90.36 -100.27
C ARG A 370 44.24 -89.85 -101.71
N GLN A 371 45.28 -89.04 -101.84
CA GLN A 371 46.00 -88.51 -103.00
C GLN A 371 45.86 -89.12 -104.41
N ARG A 372 46.01 -88.18 -105.37
CA ARG A 372 46.73 -88.23 -106.67
C ARG A 372 46.17 -89.12 -107.78
N THR A 373 45.71 -88.50 -108.87
CA THR A 373 46.53 -88.06 -110.02
C THR A 373 45.76 -87.06 -110.86
#